data_AF-A0A938PVB1-F1
#
_entry.id   AF-A0A938PVB1-F1
#
_cell.length_a   1.000
_cell.length_b   1.000
_cell.length_c   1.000
_cell.angle_alpha   90.00
_cell.angle_beta   90.00
_cell.angle_gamma   90.00
#
_symmetry.space_group_name_H-M   'P 1'
#
loop_
_entity.id
_entity.type
_entity.pdbx_description
1 polymer ?
#
loop_
_entity_poly.entity_id
_entity_poly.type
_entity_poly.pdbx_seq_one_letter_code
_entity_poly.pdbx_strand_id
1 'polypeptide(L)' 'MRILVLVNSHLPLIGGRELVQHNLAIQYQNFGHEVCVAGMSGWWVDRKLRFPYPVLRIPQIG' A
#
# COMPACT_ATOMS: atom_id res chain seq x y z
N MET A 1 7.55 12.64 -9.28
CA MET A 1 8.64 11.67 -9.02
C MET A 1 8.03 10.28 -8.87
N ARG A 2 8.83 9.22 -9.01
CA ARG A 2 8.40 7.84 -8.74
C ARG A 2 8.74 7.47 -7.30
N ILE A 3 7.76 7.07 -6.52
CA ILE A 3 7.88 6.78 -5.08
C ILE A 3 7.38 5.37 -4.81
N LEU A 4 8.23 4.56 -4.17
CA LEU A 4 7.86 3.24 -3.67
C LEU A 4 7.75 3.30 -2.14
N VAL A 5 6.55 3.10 -1.61
CA VAL A 5 6.31 3.02 -0.16
C VAL A 5 6.39 1.56 0.27
N LEU A 6 7.46 1.19 0.98
CA LEU A 6 7.63 -0.15 1.53
C LEU A 6 6.90 -0.27 2.86
N VAL A 7 6.01 -1.25 2.96
CA VAL A 7 5.26 -1.55 4.17
C VAL A 7 5.55 -2.97 4.63
N ASN A 8 5.80 -3.12 5.93
CA ASN A 8 6.00 -4.40 6.58
C ASN A 8 4.70 -4.97 7.19
N SER A 9 3.56 -4.31 6.96
CA SER A 9 2.29 -4.68 7.58
C SER A 9 1.07 -4.55 6.68
N HIS A 10 -0.06 -5.07 7.18
CA HIS A 10 -1.31 -5.19 6.44
C HIS A 10 -2.08 -3.86 6.37
N LEU A 11 -1.83 -3.08 5.31
CA LEU A 11 -2.64 -1.88 5.04
C LEU A 11 -4.11 -2.23 4.75
N PRO A 12 -5.03 -1.33 5.10
CA PRO A 12 -5.13 -0.64 6.37
C PRO A 12 -6.17 -1.39 7.16
N LEU A 13 -5.73 -2.35 7.97
CA LEU A 13 -6.68 -3.20 8.68
C LEU A 13 -6.78 -2.93 10.17
N ILE A 14 -5.67 -2.73 10.91
CA ILE A 14 -5.72 -2.79 12.39
C ILE A 14 -4.68 -1.89 13.11
N GLY A 15 -4.27 -0.75 12.54
CA GLY A 15 -3.30 0.09 13.28
C GLY A 15 -3.05 1.49 12.75
N GLY A 16 -2.58 2.36 13.65
CA GLY A 16 -2.23 3.74 13.34
C GLY A 16 -1.10 3.85 12.32
N ARG A 17 -0.16 2.90 12.31
CA ARG A 17 0.95 2.88 11.34
C ARG A 17 0.43 2.69 9.91
N GLU A 18 -0.53 1.80 9.73
CA GLU A 18 -1.13 1.51 8.43
C GLU A 18 -1.94 2.68 7.90
N LEU A 19 -2.64 3.40 8.79
CA LEU A 19 -3.36 4.64 8.43
C LEU A 19 -2.40 5.74 8.00
N VAL A 20 -1.27 5.90 8.68
CA VAL A 20 -0.24 6.88 8.31
C VAL A 20 0.34 6.54 6.94
N GLN A 21 0.69 5.28 6.69
CA GLN A 21 1.21 4.83 5.40
C GLN A 21 0.18 5.02 4.26
N HIS A 22 -1.09 4.70 4.51
CA HIS A 22 -2.18 4.92 3.54
C HIS A 22 -2.35 6.40 3.21
N ASN A 23 -2.41 7.27 4.23
CA ASN A 23 -2.54 8.72 4.05
C ASN A 23 -1.32 9.31 3.35
N LEU A 24 -0.12 8.85 3.69
CA LEU A 24 1.11 9.30 3.05
C LEU A 24 1.09 8.99 1.55
N ALA A 25 0.70 7.77 1.16
CA ALA A 25 0.60 7.39 -0.24
C ALA A 25 -0.43 8.25 -1.01
N ILE A 26 -1.59 8.52 -0.39
CA ILE A 26 -2.61 9.41 -0.98
C ILE A 26 -2.08 10.83 -1.15
N GLN A 27 -1.44 11.39 -0.12
CA GLN A 27 -0.94 12.76 -0.20
C GLN A 27 0.13 12.91 -1.28
N TYR A 28 1.04 11.93 -1.41
CA TYR A 28 2.01 11.94 -2.51
C TYR A 28 1.35 11.83 -3.89
N GLN A 29 0.29 11.04 -4.05
CA GLN A 29 -0.48 11.04 -5.30
C GLN A 29 -1.14 12.40 -5.56
N ASN A 30 -1.74 13.02 -4.54
CA ASN A 30 -2.37 14.34 -4.65
C ASN A 30 -1.36 15.44 -5.02
N PHE A 31 -0.10 15.30 -4.62
CA PHE A 31 1.00 16.16 -5.06
C PHE A 31 1.52 15.86 -6.48
N GLY A 32 0.88 14.95 -7.22
CA GLY A 32 1.22 14.62 -8.60
C GLY A 32 2.41 13.67 -8.72
N HIS A 33 2.69 12.85 -7.70
CA HIS A 33 3.72 11.81 -7.80
C HIS A 33 3.14 10.46 -8.22
N GLU A 34 3.95 9.67 -8.94
CA GLU A 34 3.65 8.27 -9.24
C GLU A 34 4.01 7.44 -8.00
N VAL A 35 3.01 6.99 -7.26
CA VAL A 35 3.21 6.26 -6.00
C VAL A 35 2.80 4.81 -6.17
N CYS A 36 3.66 3.89 -5.75
CA CYS A 36 3.33 2.48 -5.60
C CYS A 36 3.62 2.04 -4.16
N VAL A 37 2.75 1.20 -3.62
CA VAL A 37 2.93 0.67 -2.27
C VAL A 37 3.29 -0.80 -2.35
N ALA A 38 4.42 -1.20 -1.78
CA ALA A 38 4.91 -2.58 -1.82
C ALA A 38 4.91 -3.20 -0.42
N GLY A 39 4.35 -4.38 -0.30
CA GLY A 39 4.28 -5.09 0.98
C GLY A 39 4.19 -6.60 0.82
N MET A 40 4.35 -7.33 1.94
CA MET A 40 4.26 -8.78 1.92
C MET A 40 2.84 -9.25 1.57
N SER A 41 2.73 -10.23 0.66
CA SER A 41 1.46 -10.62 0.06
C SER A 41 0.45 -11.27 0.99
N GLY A 42 0.89 -11.83 2.12
CA GLY A 42 0.15 -12.67 3.09
C GLY A 42 -1.38 -12.60 3.08
N TRP A 43 -2.00 -12.21 4.20
CA TRP A 43 -3.46 -12.19 4.39
C TRP A 43 -4.18 -11.08 3.58
N TRP A 44 -3.54 -10.50 2.56
CA TRP A 44 -4.11 -9.43 1.72
C TRP A 44 -4.95 -9.95 0.56
N VAL A 45 -4.58 -11.12 0.01
CA VAL A 45 -5.23 -11.70 -1.17
C VAL A 45 -6.71 -11.94 -0.90
N ASP A 46 -7.04 -12.40 0.30
CA ASP A 46 -8.41 -12.79 0.66
C ASP A 46 -9.34 -11.61 0.96
N ARG A 47 -8.82 -10.39 1.10
CA ARG A 47 -9.59 -9.25 1.63
C ARG A 47 -10.28 -8.40 0.58
N LYS A 48 -10.02 -8.64 -0.72
CA LYS A 48 -10.63 -7.91 -1.85
C LYS A 48 -10.60 -6.37 -1.73
N LEU A 49 -9.64 -5.83 -0.97
CA LEU A 49 -9.49 -4.39 -0.75
C LEU A 49 -9.03 -3.70 -2.04
N ARG A 50 -9.63 -2.54 -2.33
CA ARG A 50 -9.27 -1.68 -3.47
C ARG A 50 -8.61 -0.41 -2.93
N PHE A 51 -7.49 -0.04 -3.54
CA PHE A 51 -6.73 1.16 -3.19
C PHE A 51 -6.67 2.12 -4.39
N PRO A 52 -6.64 3.44 -4.15
CA PRO A 52 -6.50 4.43 -5.21
C PRO A 52 -5.08 4.47 -5.82
N TYR A 53 -4.13 3.74 -5.22
CA TYR A 53 -2.76 3.58 -5.70
C TYR A 53 -2.46 2.12 -6.03
N PRO A 54 -1.52 1.85 -6.96
CA PRO A 54 -1.06 0.51 -7.24
C PRO A 54 -0.38 -0.09 -6.01
N VAL A 55 -0.76 -1.33 -5.70
CA VAL A 55 -0.15 -2.11 -4.62
C VAL A 55 0.60 -3.31 -5.19
N LEU A 56 1.90 -3.35 -4.96
CA LEU A 56 2.76 -4.49 -5.26
C LEU A 56 2.79 -5.44 -4.06
N ARG A 57 2.51 -6.72 -4.31
CA ARG A 57 2.49 -7.77 -3.29
C ARG A 57 3.63 -8.74 -3.55
N ILE A 58 4.44 -9.02 -2.53
CA ILE A 58 5.63 -9.88 -2.68
C ILE A 58 5.64 -10.93 -1.55
N PRO A 59 5.75 -12.25 -1.84
CA PRO A 59 5.73 -12.86 -3.16
C PRO A 59 4.32 -12.83 -3.77
N GLN A 60 4.18 -12.74 -5.09
CA GLN A 60 2.89 -12.98 -5.75
C GLN A 60 2.57 -14.48 -5.64
N ILE A 61 1.86 -14.87 -4.59
CA ILE A 61 1.31 -16.23 -4.50
C ILE A 61 0.09 -16.21 -5.41
N GLY A 62 0.21 -16.92 -6.55
CA GLY A 62 -0.80 -17.00 -7.61
C GLY A 62 -2.04 -17.74 -7.18
#